data_AF-A0A915A3V8-F1
#
_entry.id   AF-A0A915A3V8-F1
#
_cell.length_a   1.000
_cell.length_b   1.000
_cell.length_c   1.000
_cell.angle_alpha   90.00
_cell.angle_beta   90.00
_cell.angle_gamma   90.00
#
_symmetry.space_group_name_H-M   'P 1'
#
loop_
_entity.id
_entity.type
_entity.pdbx_description
1 polymer ?
#
loop_
_entity_poly.entity_id
_entity_poly.type
_entity_poly.pdbx_seq_one_letter_code
_entity_poly.pdbx_strand_id
1 'polypeptide(L)' 'MLTFELMNIGSLSDFMKAHEYKISANEHVDFLIQIARGMGQLHALDPPIVHGDLAARNVLMCYHPTDNTR' A
#
# COMPACT_ATOMS: atom_id res chain seq x y z
N MET A 1 -19.23 -0.66 13.69
CA MET A 1 -18.05 0.17 13.44
C MET A 1 -16.85 -0.76 13.39
N LEU A 2 -16.09 -0.76 12.30
CA LEU A 2 -14.84 -1.52 12.21
C LEU A 2 -13.69 -0.60 12.65
N THR A 3 -12.71 -1.15 13.36
CA THR A 3 -11.53 -0.43 13.83
C THR A 3 -10.28 -1.09 13.26
N PHE A 4 -9.41 -0.31 12.64
CA PHE A 4 -8.17 -0.76 12.01
C PHE A 4 -7.00 0.10 12.46
N GLU A 5 -5.79 -0.31 12.11
CA GLU A 5 -4.60 0.53 12.28
C GLU A 5 -4.71 1.83 11.45
N LEU A 6 -4.10 2.90 11.95
CA LEU A 6 -4.07 4.18 11.27
C LEU A 6 -2.82 4.29 10.38
N MET A 7 -3.04 4.37 9.07
CA MET A 7 -2.01 4.70 8.09
C MET A 7 -1.92 6.21 7.90
N ASN A 8 -0.91 6.83 8.52
CA ASN A 8 -0.85 8.28 8.76
C ASN A 8 -0.54 9.15 7.52
N ILE A 9 -0.16 8.57 6.38
CA ILE A 9 0.09 9.32 5.13
C ILE A 9 -1.19 9.41 4.28
N GLY A 10 -2.18 8.54 4.52
CA GLY A 10 -3.41 8.48 3.73
C GLY A 10 -3.30 7.50 2.57
N SER A 11 -4.07 7.73 1.50
CA SER A 11 -4.07 6.82 0.34
C SER A 11 -2.90 7.08 -0.61
N LEU A 12 -2.51 6.07 -1.39
CA LEU A 12 -1.56 6.23 -2.49
C LEU A 12 -2.08 7.26 -3.50
N SER A 13 -3.40 7.35 -3.73
CA SER A 13 -3.95 8.39 -4.60
C SER A 13 -3.69 9.80 -4.09
N ASP A 14 -3.78 10.02 -2.77
CA ASP A 14 -3.51 11.34 -2.17
C ASP A 14 -2.01 11.63 -2.17
N PHE A 15 -1.20 10.62 -1.85
CA PHE A 15 0.25 10.70 -1.93
C PHE A 15 0.72 11.12 -3.33
N MET A 16 0.21 10.47 -4.38
CA MET A 16 0.58 10.80 -5.76
C MET A 16 0.20 12.23 -6.15
N LYS A 17 -0.98 12.71 -5.72
CA LYS A 17 -1.39 14.11 -5.96
C LYS A 17 -0.49 15.09 -5.22
N ALA A 18 -0.17 14.82 -3.96
CA ALA A 18 0.71 15.67 -3.15
C ALA A 18 2.12 15.79 -3.74
N HIS A 19 2.58 14.77 -4.48
CA HIS A 19 3.88 14.75 -5.15
C HIS A 19 3.79 15.14 -6.64
N GLU A 20 2.66 15.67 -7.12
CA GLU A 20 2.44 16.01 -8.54
C GLU A 20 2.78 14.85 -9.51
N TYR A 21 2.54 13.60 -9.07
CA TYR A 21 2.89 12.39 -9.80
C TYR A 21 4.40 12.22 -10.10
N LYS A 22 5.26 12.98 -9.42
CA LYS A 22 6.72 12.88 -9.49
C LYS A 22 7.18 11.91 -8.39
N ILE A 23 7.32 10.64 -8.76
CA ILE A 23 7.91 9.59 -7.92
C ILE A 23 9.11 8.98 -8.63
N SER A 24 10.10 8.54 -7.87
CA SER A 24 11.26 7.82 -8.41
C SER A 24 10.86 6.42 -8.88
N ALA A 25 11.68 5.85 -9.77
CA ALA A 25 11.49 4.47 -10.19
C ALA A 25 11.59 3.48 -9.02
N ASN A 26 12.43 3.78 -8.03
CA ASN A 26 12.60 2.95 -6.84
C ASN A 26 11.32 2.94 -5.98
N GLU A 27 10.73 4.12 -5.74
CA GLU A 27 9.44 4.21 -5.03
C GLU A 27 8.33 3.49 -5.80
N HIS A 28 8.30 3.63 -7.13
CA HIS A 28 7.32 2.95 -7.96
C HIS A 28 7.41 1.42 -7.81
N VAL A 29 8.63 0.87 -7.89
CA VAL A 29 8.87 -0.57 -7.71
C VAL A 29 8.51 -1.02 -6.30
N ASP A 30 8.85 -0.23 -5.28
CA ASP A 30 8.53 -0.55 -3.89
C ASP A 30 7.00 -0.65 -3.67
N PHE A 31 6.23 0.33 -4.16
CA PHE A 31 4.77 0.30 -4.08
C PHE A 31 4.19 -0.93 -4.78
N LEU A 32 4.65 -1.24 -5.99
CA LEU A 32 4.18 -2.41 -6.75
C LEU A 32 4.47 -3.72 -6.02
N ILE A 33 5.67 -3.88 -5.45
CA ILE A 33 6.05 -5.09 -4.72
C ILE A 33 5.17 -5.28 -3.49
N GLN A 34 4.93 -4.22 -2.71
CA GLN A 34 4.12 -4.31 -1.50
C GLN A 34 2.65 -4.62 -1.81
N ILE A 35 2.06 -3.96 -2.82
CA ILE A 35 0.69 -4.24 -3.28
C ILE A 35 0.57 -5.69 -3.78
N ALA A 36 1.53 -6.14 -4.60
CA ALA A 36 1.52 -7.50 -5.14
C ALA A 36 1.65 -8.56 -4.03
N ARG A 37 2.48 -8.32 -3.02
CA ARG A 37 2.60 -9.20 -1.84
C ARG A 37 1.29 -9.28 -1.06
N GLY A 38 0.64 -8.14 -0.79
CA GLY A 38 -0.65 -8.09 -0.11
C GLY A 38 -1.74 -8.86 -0.87
N MET A 39 -1.85 -8.65 -2.18
CA MET A 39 -2.80 -9.40 -3.01
C MET A 39 -2.47 -10.89 -3.11
N GLY A 40 -1.18 -11.23 -3.21
CA GLY A 40 -0.72 -12.62 -3.18
C GLY A 40 -1.13 -13.33 -1.90
N GLN A 41 -1.04 -12.64 -0.76
CA GLN A 41 -1.50 -13.17 0.52
C GLN A 41 -3.01 -13.42 0.56
N LEU A 42 -3.83 -12.48 0.07
CA LEU A 42 -5.29 -12.64 0.02
C LEU A 42 -5.71 -13.82 -0.87
N HIS A 43 -5.06 -13.96 -2.03
CA HIS A 43 -5.37 -15.02 -2.99
C HIS A 43 -4.86 -16.40 -2.56
N ALA A 44 -3.92 -16.48 -1.61
CA ALA A 44 -3.38 -17.73 -1.08
C ALA A 44 -4.24 -18.35 0.04
N LEU A 45 -5.28 -17.65 0.51
CA LEU A 45 -6.21 -18.17 1.52
C LEU A 45 -7.15 -19.24 0.94
N ASP A 46 -7.77 -20.05 1.80
CA ASP A 46 -8.78 -21.04 1.42
C ASP A 46 -10.07 -20.82 2.25
N PRO A 47 -11.14 -20.25 1.67
CA PRO A 47 -11.25 -19.87 0.26
C PRO A 47 -10.43 -18.60 -0.09
N PRO A 48 -9.99 -18.45 -1.35
CA PRO A 48 -9.29 -17.24 -1.80
C PRO A 48 -10.15 -15.98 -1.64
N ILE A 49 -9.55 -14.89 -1.18
CA ILE A 49 -10.24 -13.60 -1.03
C ILE A 49 -9.96 -12.71 -2.24
N VAL A 50 -11.00 -12.40 -3.02
CA VAL A 50 -10.93 -11.36 -4.06
C VAL A 50 -11.20 -10.01 -3.42
N HIS A 51 -10.26 -9.07 -3.47
CA HIS A 51 -10.45 -7.73 -2.88
C HIS A 51 -11.68 -7.01 -3.46
N GLY A 52 -11.92 -7.10 -4.76
CA GLY A 52 -13.11 -6.54 -5.42
C GLY A 52 -13.09 -5.03 -5.68
N ASP A 53 -12.14 -4.28 -5.12
CA ASP A 53 -11.98 -2.83 -5.37
C ASP A 53 -10.51 -2.39 -5.23
N LEU A 54 -9.58 -3.09 -5.88
CA LEU A 54 -8.17 -2.72 -5.83
C LEU A 54 -7.94 -1.47 -6.69
N ALA A 55 -7.71 -0.33 -6.04
CA ALA A 55 -7.43 0.96 -6.65
C ALA A 55 -6.53 1.81 -5.73
N ALA A 56 -5.83 2.81 -6.28
CA ALA A 56 -4.89 3.64 -5.51
C ALA A 56 -5.51 4.37 -4.30
N ARG A 57 -6.83 4.61 -4.30
CA ARG A 57 -7.57 5.18 -3.16
C ARG A 57 -7.71 4.22 -1.97
N ASN A 58 -7.58 2.90 -2.23
CA ASN A 58 -7.70 1.84 -1.23
C ASN A 58 -6.34 1.22 -0.86
N VAL A 59 -5.25 1.76 -1.41
CA VAL A 59 -3.87 1.44 -0.97
C VAL A 59 -3.47 2.51 0.02
N LEU A 60 -3.19 2.13 1.26
CA LEU A 60 -2.87 3.06 2.33
C LEU A 60 -1.36 3.11 2.60
N MET A 61 -0.88 4.26 3.04
CA MET A 61 0.54 4.58 3.15
C MET A 61 0.91 4.97 4.59
N CYS A 62 2.08 4.53 5.03
CA CYS A 62 2.76 5.00 6.24
C CYS A 62 4.27 5.03 5.99
N TYR A 63 5.03 5.71 6.85
CA TYR A 63 6.48 5.66 6.74
C TYR A 63 6.97 4.24 7.02
N HIS A 64 7.81 3.70 6.14
CA HIS A 64 8.47 2.44 6.43
C HIS A 64 9.27 2.61 7.73
N PRO A 65 9.11 1.72 8.74
CA PRO A 65 9.94 1.77 9.93
C PRO A 65 11.41 1.74 9.51
N THR A 66 12.16 2.77 9.87
CA THR A 66 13.60 2.80 9.65
C THR A 66 14.23 1.87 10.66
N ASP A 67 14.88 0.82 10.17
CA ASP A 67 15.71 -0.02 11.02
C ASP A 67 16.94 0.77 11.45
N ASN A 68 16.87 1.39 12.63
CA ASN A 68 17.97 2.14 13.22
C ASN A 68 19.07 1.22 13.80
N THR A 69 18.99 -0.11 13.59
CA THR A 69 19.96 -1.09 14.10
C THR A 69 21.01 -1.52 13.09
N ARG A 70 21.07 -0.88 11.91
CA ARG A 70 22.14 -1.06 10.92
C ARG A 70 23.14 0.08 10.91
#